data_AF-A0A7W8D0R9-F1
#
_entry.id   AF-A0A7W8D0R9-F1
#
_cell.length_a   1.000
_cell.length_b   1.000
_cell.length_c   1.000
_cell.angle_alpha   90.00
_cell.angle_beta   90.00
_cell.angle_gamma   90.00
#
_symmetry.space_group_name_H-M   'P 1'
#
loop_
_entity.id
_entity.type
_entity.pdbx_description
1 polymer ?
#
loop_
_entity_poly.entity_id
_entity_poly.type
_entity_poly.pdbx_seq_one_letter_code
_entity_poly.pdbx_strand_id
1 'polypeptide(L)' 'MKPLTFSGVLLVNILVSVWIGYQLDQWLHTLPLFVIAGLMYSVIGSIYLLIRKDKKHE' A
#
# COMPACT_ATOMS: atom_id res chain seq x y z
N MET A 1 3.46 9.74 -16.59
CA MET A 1 4.20 10.38 -15.48
C MET A 1 5.65 9.93 -15.52
N LYS A 2 6.62 10.74 -15.08
CA LYS A 2 7.99 10.25 -14.85
C LYS A 2 7.89 9.00 -13.95
N PRO A 3 8.41 7.84 -14.35
CA PRO A 3 8.22 6.57 -13.65
C PRO A 3 8.62 6.64 -12.15
N LEU A 4 9.50 7.58 -11.81
CA LEU A 4 9.88 7.90 -10.44
C LEU A 4 8.70 8.24 -9.50
N THR A 5 7.67 8.95 -9.97
CA THR A 5 6.56 9.37 -9.10
C THR A 5 5.63 8.20 -8.78
N PHE A 6 5.49 7.25 -9.71
CA PHE A 6 4.70 6.03 -9.47
C PHE A 6 5.43 5.10 -8.51
N SER A 7 6.73 4.89 -8.73
CA SER A 7 7.59 4.11 -7.84
C SER A 7 7.64 4.70 -6.42
N GLY A 8 7.77 6.01 -6.28
CA GLY A 8 7.80 6.68 -4.97
C GLY A 8 6.49 6.54 -4.18
N VAL A 9 5.33 6.67 -4.84
CA VAL A 9 4.03 6.50 -4.18
C VAL A 9 3.82 5.05 -3.73
N LEU A 10 4.23 4.08 -4.55
CA LEU A 10 4.19 2.65 -4.18
C LEU A 10 5.05 2.36 -2.96
N LEU A 11 6.29 2.88 -2.95
CA LEU A 11 7.26 2.67 -1.88
C LEU A 11 6.74 3.25 -0.56
N VAL A 12 6.19 4.47 -0.59
CA VAL A 12 5.57 5.10 0.58
C VAL A 12 4.36 4.32 1.06
N ASN A 13 3.52 3.83 0.15
CA ASN A 13 2.31 3.09 0.51
C ASN A 13 2.65 1.74 1.18
N ILE A 14 3.68 1.05 0.69
CA ILE A 14 4.20 -0.17 1.32
C ILE A 14 4.80 0.15 2.69
N LEU A 15 5.62 1.20 2.80
CA LEU A 15 6.26 1.58 4.07
C LEU A 15 5.23 1.90 5.16
N VAL A 16 4.23 2.71 4.82
CA VAL A 16 3.15 3.10 5.73
C VAL A 16 2.32 1.89 6.13
N SER A 17 1.98 1.03 5.16
CA SER A 17 1.19 -0.16 5.44
C SER A 17 1.92 -1.18 6.32
N VAL A 18 3.23 -1.37 6.12
CA VAL A 18 4.04 -2.26 6.96
C VAL A 18 4.22 -1.68 8.35
N TRP A 19 4.45 -0.37 8.49
CA TRP A 19 4.59 0.29 9.79
C TRP A 19 3.31 0.19 10.61
N ILE A 20 2.17 0.54 10.02
CA ILE A 20 0.86 0.48 10.70
C ILE A 20 0.49 -0.96 11.03
N GLY A 21 0.72 -1.90 10.09
CA GLY A 21 0.46 -3.31 10.31
C GLY A 21 1.30 -3.89 11.45
N TYR A 22 2.60 -3.55 11.51
CA TYR A 22 3.50 -4.04 12.54
C TYR A 22 3.16 -3.50 13.94
N GLN A 23 2.80 -2.21 14.04
CA GLN A 23 2.35 -1.61 15.30
C GLN A 23 1.03 -2.24 15.78
N LEU A 24 0.08 -2.49 14.88
CA LEU A 24 -1.18 -3.15 15.23
C LEU A 24 -0.98 -4.61 15.65
N ASP A 25 -0.13 -5.35 14.93
CA ASP A 25 0.22 -6.73 15.27
C ASP A 25 0.91 -6.83 16.64
N GLN A 26 1.84 -5.91 16.95
CA GLN A 26 2.46 -5.83 18.28
C GLN A 26 1.46 -5.44 19.37
N TRP A 27 0.53 -4.53 19.09
CA TRP A 27 -0.42 -4.04 20.07
C TRP A 27 -1.52 -5.07 20.40
N LEU A 28 -1.95 -5.86 19.42
CA LEU A 28 -2.93 -6.93 19.60
C LEU A 28 -2.30 -8.31 19.91
N HIS A 29 -0.96 -8.42 19.98
CA HIS A 29 -0.26 -9.68 20.25
C HIS A 29 -0.69 -10.83 19.32
N THR A 30 -1.12 -10.51 18.10
CA THR A 30 -1.67 -11.45 17.14
C THR A 30 -0.58 -11.88 16.14
N LEU A 31 -0.76 -13.06 15.52
CA LEU A 31 0.06 -13.47 14.36
C LEU A 31 0.02 -12.37 13.31
N PRO A 32 1.10 -12.17 12.48
CA PRO A 32 1.34 -11.04 11.57
C PRO A 32 0.29 -10.85 10.46
N LEU A 33 -0.97 -10.75 10.85
CA LEU A 33 -2.17 -10.78 10.01
C LEU A 33 -2.45 -9.39 9.47
N PHE A 34 -2.18 -8.34 10.25
CA PHE A 34 -2.38 -6.96 9.82
C PHE A 34 -1.29 -6.51 8.85
N VAL A 35 -0.07 -7.01 9.01
CA VAL A 35 0.99 -6.84 8.00
C VAL A 35 0.60 -7.48 6.67
N ILE A 36 0.08 -8.71 6.67
CA ILE A 36 -0.36 -9.42 5.45
C ILE A 36 -1.57 -8.71 4.82
N ALA A 37 -2.57 -8.33 5.62
CA ALA A 37 -3.75 -7.60 5.17
C ALA A 37 -3.36 -6.23 4.59
N GLY A 38 -2.44 -5.52 5.22
CA GLY A 38 -1.89 -4.26 4.74
C GLY A 38 -1.16 -4.41 3.40
N LEU A 39 -0.34 -5.45 3.25
CA LEU A 39 0.32 -5.75 1.98
C LEU A 39 -0.68 -6.00 0.86
N MET A 40 -1.72 -6.81 1.10
CA MET A 40 -2.82 -7.00 0.15
C MET A 40 -3.50 -5.68 -0.21
N TYR A 41 -3.78 -4.84 0.80
CA TYR A 41 -4.41 -3.54 0.59
C TYR A 41 -3.53 -2.60 -0.24
N SER A 42 -2.21 -2.63 -0.03
CA SER A 42 -1.25 -1.84 -0.79
C SER A 42 -1.21 -2.27 -2.26
N VAL A 43 -1.24 -3.58 -2.56
CA VAL A 43 -1.30 -4.09 -3.95
C VAL A 43 -2.59 -3.66 -4.63
N ILE A 44 -3.74 -3.86 -3.99
CA ILE A 44 -5.06 -3.50 -4.54
C ILE A 44 -5.16 -1.98 -4.73
N GLY A 45 -4.72 -1.20 -3.73
CA GLY A 45 -4.70 0.26 -3.77
C GLY A 45 -3.83 0.79 -4.90
N SER A 46 -2.70 0.13 -5.16
CA SER A 46 -1.78 0.48 -6.25
C SER A 46 -2.39 0.21 -7.63
N ILE A 47 -3.06 -0.93 -7.81
CA ILE A 47 -3.80 -1.28 -9.03
C ILE A 47 -4.96 -0.29 -9.23
N TYR A 48 -5.71 0.04 -8.16
CA TYR A 48 -6.79 1.01 -8.23
C TYR A 48 -6.30 2.41 -8.61
N LEU A 49 -5.16 2.86 -8.05
CA LEU A 49 -4.54 4.14 -8.39
C LEU A 49 -4.08 4.18 -9.86
N LEU A 50 -3.61 3.05 -10.37
CA LEU A 50 -3.23 2.89 -11.78
C LEU A 50 -4.45 3.02 -12.70
N ILE A 51 -5.53 2.27 -12.42
CA ILE A 51 -6.78 2.30 -13.21
C ILE A 51 -7.45 3.68 -13.15
N ARG A 52 -7.48 4.32 -11.97
CA ARG A 52 -8.12 5.63 -11.80
C ARG A 52 -7.35 6.76 -12.51
N LYS A 53 -6.04 6.62 -12.68
CA LYS A 53 -5.23 7.58 -13.46
C LYS A 53 -5.42 7.42 -14.96
N ASP A 54 -5.59 6.20 -15.43
CA ASP A 54 -5.91 5.89 -16.83
C ASP A 54 -7.22 6.59 -17.25
N LYS A 55 -8.25 6.46 -16.42
CA LYS A 55 -9.55 7.15 -16.55
C LYS A 55 -9.50 8.69 -16.47
N LYS A 56 -8.41 9.30 -16.02
CA LYS A 56 -8.27 10.76 -15.86
C LYS A 56 -7.48 11.41 -17.00
N HIS A 57 -7.01 10.61 -17.95
CA HIS A 57 -6.29 11.04 -19.15
C HIS A 57 -7.14 10.94 -20.44
N GLU A 58 -8.43 10.62 -20.31
CA GLU A 58 -9.48 10.82 -21.34
C GLU A 58 -10.27 12.10 -21.01
#